data_AF-A0A817Y9D5-F1
#
_entry.id   AF-A0A817Y9D5-F1
#
_cell.length_a   1.000
_cell.length_b   1.000
_cell.length_c   1.000
_cell.angle_alpha   90.00
_cell.angle_beta   90.00
_cell.angle_gamma   90.00
#
_symmetry.space_group_name_H-M   'P 1'
#
loop_
_entity.id
_entity.type
_entity.pdbx_description
1 polymer ?
#
loop_
_entity_poly.entity_id
_entity_poly.type
_entity_poly.pdbx_seq_one_letter_code
_entity_poly.pdbx_strand_id
1 'polypeptide(L)'
;YPDSRHGSRPTDKQHFTNLLIELKRAFRPFKFLLTAAVGAGKSTIDAAYEIPQISFYFFNLSSWESKTGIQVPLYSRQNDNKLDKELTQDWSVRYWINNGCSSSKIVMGLALYGRTFRLASSTENYIGAPAVGPGNAGLYTNEQGFLAYYEICTRVKQQGWTKIFDEEHKSNYAYKDEQWVGYDDLYSISYKIQYVQEMGLAGIMFWAADLDDFTGSSCNEGKYPLMNKAVNLIRSQIQSTISSTKSSLQEKKRIVCYYTNWSQYRPDQAKFYPEDLDGSLCTHIIYAFAVLNNSKLTPFQSNDEDTQSSKGFFYFIFILLIRSDRRLSLFSSDF
;
A
#
# COMPACT_ATOMS: atom_id res chain seq x y z
N TYR A 1 -5.97 -4.85 14.06
CA TYR A 1 -6.58 -6.04 13.45
C TYR A 1 -7.55 -6.64 14.45
N PRO A 2 -8.59 -7.37 13.99
CA PRO A 2 -9.39 -8.21 14.89
C PRO A 2 -8.46 -9.04 15.78
N ASP A 3 -8.78 -9.15 17.08
CA ASP A 3 -7.94 -9.85 18.08
C ASP A 3 -6.55 -9.26 18.37
N SER A 4 -6.27 -8.01 17.97
CA SER A 4 -4.92 -7.40 18.11
C SER A 4 -4.85 -6.08 18.89
N ARG A 5 -5.94 -5.64 19.53
CA ARG A 5 -6.00 -4.38 20.30
C ARG A 5 -6.46 -4.62 21.73
N HIS A 6 -6.19 -3.66 22.61
CA HIS A 6 -6.67 -3.73 24.00
C HIS A 6 -8.20 -3.86 24.03
N GLY A 7 -8.70 -4.93 24.65
CA GLY A 7 -10.14 -5.23 24.73
C GLY A 7 -10.66 -6.21 23.67
N SER A 8 -9.82 -6.67 22.73
CA SER A 8 -10.21 -7.69 21.78
C SER A 8 -10.49 -9.05 22.44
N ARG A 9 -11.38 -9.83 21.82
CA ARG A 9 -11.77 -11.17 22.26
C ARG A 9 -11.50 -12.18 21.14
N PRO A 10 -11.25 -13.46 21.45
CA PRO A 10 -11.10 -14.50 20.43
C PRO A 10 -12.29 -14.62 19.46
N THR A 11 -13.49 -14.20 19.90
CA THR A 11 -14.71 -14.15 19.08
C THR A 11 -14.70 -13.07 17.99
N ASP A 12 -13.77 -12.12 18.04
CA ASP A 12 -13.68 -11.00 17.08
C ASP A 12 -13.36 -11.50 15.67
N LYS A 13 -12.67 -12.64 15.56
CA LYS A 13 -12.46 -13.33 14.29
C LYS A 13 -13.78 -13.65 13.58
N GLN A 14 -14.73 -14.28 14.28
CA GLN A 14 -16.05 -14.61 13.73
C GLN A 14 -16.92 -13.37 13.54
N HIS A 15 -16.83 -12.38 14.45
CA HIS A 15 -17.56 -11.13 14.30
C HIS A 15 -17.13 -10.36 13.05
N PHE A 16 -15.84 -10.33 12.75
CA PHE A 16 -15.33 -9.71 11.53
C PHE A 16 -15.88 -10.39 10.28
N THR A 17 -15.88 -11.72 10.23
CA THR A 17 -16.49 -12.48 9.13
C THR A 17 -17.97 -12.18 8.98
N ASN A 18 -18.74 -12.19 10.08
CA ASN A 18 -20.17 -11.89 10.06
C ASN A 18 -20.44 -10.47 9.57
N LEU A 19 -19.66 -9.49 10.01
CA LEU A 19 -19.74 -8.11 9.53
C LEU A 19 -19.56 -8.04 8.01
N LEU A 20 -18.56 -8.71 7.47
CA LEU A 20 -18.31 -8.73 6.03
C LEU A 20 -19.43 -9.41 5.25
N ILE A 21 -20.02 -10.49 5.78
CA ILE A 21 -21.18 -11.16 5.19
C ILE A 21 -22.38 -10.21 5.14
N GLU A 22 -22.71 -9.56 6.25
CA GLU A 22 -23.86 -8.65 6.33
C GLU A 22 -23.67 -7.40 5.46
N LEU A 23 -22.48 -6.79 5.47
CA LEU A 23 -22.15 -5.68 4.58
C LEU A 23 -22.28 -6.10 3.11
N LYS A 24 -21.76 -7.27 2.73
CA LYS A 24 -21.87 -7.77 1.36
C LYS A 24 -23.33 -8.00 0.95
N ARG A 25 -24.17 -8.50 1.85
CA ARG A 25 -25.62 -8.66 1.62
C ARG A 25 -26.29 -7.30 1.42
N ALA A 26 -26.01 -6.34 2.29
CA ALA A 26 -26.56 -4.99 2.22
C ALA A 26 -26.10 -4.23 0.97
N PHE A 27 -24.89 -4.47 0.50
CA PHE A 27 -24.29 -3.79 -0.67
C PHE A 27 -24.74 -4.38 -2.02
N ARG A 28 -25.24 -5.62 -2.02
CA ARG A 28 -25.62 -6.34 -3.25
C ARG A 28 -26.69 -5.60 -4.10
N PRO A 29 -27.77 -5.02 -3.54
CA PRO A 29 -28.76 -4.28 -4.32
C PRO A 29 -28.18 -3.03 -5.01
N PHE A 30 -27.18 -2.40 -4.38
CA PHE A 30 -26.52 -1.20 -4.89
C PHE A 30 -25.34 -1.49 -5.82
N LYS A 31 -25.00 -2.77 -6.02
CA LYS A 31 -23.82 -3.23 -6.78
C LYS A 31 -22.50 -2.63 -6.26
N PHE A 32 -22.43 -2.32 -4.96
CA PHE A 32 -21.22 -1.81 -4.34
C PHE A 32 -20.19 -2.93 -4.15
N LEU A 33 -18.91 -2.56 -4.25
CA LEU A 33 -17.79 -3.43 -3.94
C LEU A 33 -17.49 -3.38 -2.45
N LEU A 34 -17.21 -4.54 -1.86
CA LEU A 34 -16.70 -4.66 -0.50
C LEU A 34 -15.29 -5.23 -0.56
N THR A 35 -14.34 -4.55 0.09
CA THR A 35 -12.94 -4.95 0.14
C THR A 35 -12.36 -4.65 1.52
N ALA A 36 -11.33 -5.39 1.95
CA ALA A 36 -10.66 -5.18 3.23
C ALA A 36 -9.13 -5.12 3.07
N ALA A 37 -8.47 -4.21 3.79
CA ALA A 37 -7.04 -4.33 4.04
C ALA A 37 -6.80 -5.27 5.22
N VAL A 38 -5.81 -6.14 5.10
CA VAL A 38 -5.45 -7.11 6.12
C VAL A 38 -3.96 -7.14 6.36
N GLY A 39 -3.60 -7.43 7.60
CA GLY A 39 -2.23 -7.71 7.95
C GLY A 39 -1.87 -9.10 7.47
N ALA A 40 -0.60 -9.34 7.20
CA ALA A 40 -0.24 -10.74 6.95
C ALA A 40 1.17 -11.22 7.25
N GLY A 41 1.68 -10.72 8.38
CA GLY A 41 2.42 -11.63 9.24
C GLY A 41 1.52 -12.78 9.71
N LYS A 42 2.06 -14.00 9.75
CA LYS A 42 1.34 -15.23 10.10
C LYS A 42 0.46 -15.11 11.34
N SER A 43 1.02 -14.56 12.41
CA SER A 43 0.34 -14.41 13.71
C SER A 43 -0.95 -13.59 13.59
N THR A 44 -0.91 -12.50 12.83
CA THR A 44 -2.09 -11.68 12.54
C THR A 44 -3.10 -12.45 11.71
N ILE A 45 -2.65 -13.17 10.67
CA ILE A 45 -3.57 -13.91 9.80
C ILE A 45 -4.38 -14.93 10.58
N ASP A 46 -3.68 -15.74 11.36
CA ASP A 46 -4.26 -16.88 12.06
C ASP A 46 -5.24 -16.43 13.14
N ALA A 47 -4.92 -15.34 13.85
CA ALA A 47 -5.77 -14.76 14.88
C ALA A 47 -7.00 -14.05 14.29
N ALA A 48 -6.84 -13.29 13.21
CA ALA A 48 -7.84 -12.31 12.80
C ALA A 48 -8.82 -12.77 11.70
N TYR A 49 -8.50 -13.77 10.87
CA TYR A 49 -9.23 -13.98 9.61
C TYR A 49 -9.69 -15.42 9.32
N GLU A 50 -10.93 -15.55 8.85
CA GLU A 50 -11.45 -16.77 8.20
C GLU A 50 -11.24 -16.68 6.67
N ILE A 51 -10.06 -17.14 6.24
CA ILE A 51 -9.48 -16.88 4.91
C ILE A 51 -10.41 -17.15 3.71
N PRO A 52 -11.16 -18.27 3.62
CA PRO A 52 -11.98 -18.56 2.45
C PRO A 52 -13.08 -17.53 2.16
N GLN A 53 -13.43 -16.68 3.14
CA GLN A 53 -14.63 -15.84 3.08
C GLN A 53 -14.38 -14.40 2.59
N ILE A 54 -13.14 -13.98 2.37
CA ILE A 54 -12.80 -12.55 2.28
C ILE A 54 -11.85 -12.27 1.08
N SER A 55 -11.89 -11.03 0.55
CA SER A 55 -11.04 -10.52 -0.56
C SER A 55 -10.21 -9.34 -0.07
N PHE A 56 -8.92 -9.25 -0.46
CA PHE A 56 -7.92 -8.59 0.39
C PHE A 56 -6.88 -7.71 -0.30
N TYR A 57 -6.41 -6.71 0.46
CA TYR A 57 -5.14 -6.00 0.28
C TYR A 57 -4.19 -6.32 1.43
N PHE A 58 -2.90 -6.49 1.16
CA PHE A 58 -1.88 -6.74 2.18
C PHE A 58 -0.93 -5.55 2.37
N PHE A 59 -0.58 -5.24 3.62
CA PHE A 59 0.61 -4.47 3.97
C PHE A 59 1.41 -5.14 5.09
N ASN A 60 2.73 -5.19 4.94
CA ASN A 60 3.64 -5.41 6.06
C ASN A 60 3.93 -4.05 6.67
N LEU A 61 3.43 -3.85 7.88
CA LEU A 61 3.84 -2.76 8.75
C LEU A 61 4.78 -3.38 9.78
N SER A 62 6.07 -3.47 9.44
CA SER A 62 7.11 -3.62 10.47
C SER A 62 7.24 -2.28 11.19
N SER A 63 7.12 -2.33 12.52
CA SER A 63 7.26 -1.17 13.40
C SER A 63 8.33 -1.46 14.44
N TRP A 64 9.28 -0.54 14.58
CA TRP A 64 10.20 -0.43 15.71
C TRP A 64 11.04 -1.66 15.99
N GLU A 65 12.03 -1.87 15.13
CA GLU A 65 13.02 -2.93 15.26
C GLU A 65 14.37 -2.36 15.70
N SER A 66 15.10 -3.11 16.52
CA SER A 66 16.49 -2.78 16.93
C SER A 66 17.51 -3.03 15.80
N LYS A 67 17.03 -3.31 14.59
CA LYS A 67 17.81 -3.61 13.39
C LYS A 67 17.15 -2.99 12.17
N THR A 68 17.96 -2.64 11.18
CA THR A 68 17.47 -2.18 9.88
C THR A 68 16.77 -3.31 9.14
N GLY A 69 15.71 -2.96 8.41
CA GLY A 69 14.96 -3.92 7.61
C GLY A 69 14.24 -3.24 6.46
N ILE A 70 14.10 -3.97 5.35
CA ILE A 70 13.25 -3.53 4.25
C ILE A 70 11.80 -3.77 4.66
N GLN A 71 10.93 -2.79 4.46
CA GLN A 71 9.56 -2.87 4.94
C GLN A 71 8.72 -3.92 4.20
N VAL A 72 8.86 -3.98 2.87
CA VAL A 72 8.05 -4.82 1.99
C VAL A 72 8.94 -5.62 1.03
N PRO A 73 9.85 -6.48 1.54
CA PRO A 73 10.69 -7.30 0.68
C PRO A 73 9.82 -8.29 -0.12
N LEU A 74 10.16 -8.51 -1.40
CA LEU A 74 9.40 -9.41 -2.25
C LEU A 74 9.65 -10.86 -1.85
N TYR A 75 10.91 -11.25 -1.72
CA TYR A 75 11.35 -12.58 -1.28
C TYR A 75 12.22 -12.47 -0.02
N SER A 76 12.54 -13.61 0.57
CA SER A 76 13.47 -13.69 1.70
C SER A 76 14.90 -13.93 1.24
N ARG A 77 15.86 -13.53 2.08
CA ARG A 77 17.28 -13.88 1.91
C ARG A 77 17.57 -15.25 2.48
N GLN A 78 18.61 -15.88 1.96
CA GLN A 78 19.10 -17.15 2.46
C GLN A 78 19.42 -17.09 3.96
N ASN A 79 20.01 -15.99 4.41
CA ASN A 79 20.47 -15.77 5.78
C ASN A 79 19.43 -15.09 6.69
N ASP A 80 18.22 -14.81 6.19
CA ASP A 80 17.15 -14.26 7.02
C ASP A 80 16.79 -15.25 8.13
N ASN A 81 16.46 -14.70 9.30
CA ASN A 81 15.96 -15.52 10.40
C ASN A 81 14.57 -16.09 10.04
N LYS A 82 14.08 -17.05 10.82
CA LYS A 82 12.80 -17.71 10.52
C LYS A 82 11.62 -16.73 10.42
N LEU A 83 11.55 -15.74 11.31
CA LEU A 83 10.47 -14.74 11.29
C LEU A 83 10.59 -13.84 10.06
N ASP A 84 11.78 -13.33 9.76
CA ASP A 84 12.01 -12.46 8.61
C ASP A 84 11.65 -13.16 7.28
N LYS A 85 11.90 -14.47 7.20
CA LYS A 85 11.49 -15.30 6.04
C LYS A 85 9.97 -15.33 5.84
N GLU A 86 9.20 -15.24 6.93
CA GLU A 86 7.75 -15.17 6.91
C GLU A 86 7.22 -13.74 6.65
N LEU A 87 8.05 -12.71 6.81
CA LEU A 87 7.69 -11.30 6.64
C LEU A 87 7.99 -10.76 5.23
N THR A 88 7.69 -11.55 4.21
CA THR A 88 7.89 -11.19 2.79
C THR A 88 6.58 -11.22 2.02
N GLN A 89 6.49 -10.45 0.92
CA GLN A 89 5.28 -10.42 0.10
C GLN A 89 4.98 -11.80 -0.50
N ASP A 90 6.00 -12.53 -0.97
CA ASP A 90 5.81 -13.87 -1.53
C ASP A 90 5.28 -14.86 -0.50
N TRP A 91 5.90 -14.90 0.70
CA TRP A 91 5.46 -15.79 1.75
C TRP A 91 4.00 -15.54 2.13
N SER A 92 3.64 -14.26 2.35
CA SER A 92 2.29 -13.88 2.74
C SER A 92 1.27 -14.24 1.66
N VAL A 93 1.54 -13.91 0.39
CA VAL A 93 0.65 -14.26 -0.75
C VAL A 93 0.43 -15.76 -0.84
N ARG A 94 1.51 -16.56 -0.76
CA ARG A 94 1.41 -18.03 -0.77
C ARG A 94 0.64 -18.56 0.43
N TYR A 95 0.84 -17.99 1.61
CA TYR A 95 0.11 -18.39 2.81
C TYR A 95 -1.40 -18.19 2.65
N TRP A 96 -1.83 -17.03 2.15
CA TRP A 96 -3.23 -16.76 1.86
C TRP A 96 -3.82 -17.76 0.85
N ILE A 97 -3.08 -18.05 -0.23
CA ILE A 97 -3.53 -18.99 -1.27
C ILE A 97 -3.65 -20.42 -0.73
N ASN A 98 -2.62 -20.89 -0.03
CA ASN A 98 -2.57 -22.24 0.52
C ASN A 98 -3.65 -22.49 1.59
N ASN A 99 -4.16 -21.42 2.21
CA ASN A 99 -5.26 -21.48 3.17
C ASN A 99 -6.64 -21.14 2.56
N GLY A 100 -6.77 -21.20 1.23
CA GLY A 100 -8.06 -21.18 0.55
C GLY A 100 -8.47 -19.84 -0.07
N CYS A 101 -7.61 -18.81 -0.06
CA CYS A 101 -7.88 -17.57 -0.79
C CYS A 101 -7.59 -17.77 -2.29
N SER A 102 -8.52 -17.41 -3.16
CA SER A 102 -8.25 -17.41 -4.60
C SER A 102 -7.30 -16.27 -4.96
N SER A 103 -6.25 -16.54 -5.75
CA SER A 103 -5.34 -15.52 -6.28
C SER A 103 -6.09 -14.39 -7.02
N SER A 104 -7.18 -14.71 -7.72
CA SER A 104 -8.08 -13.76 -8.40
C SER A 104 -8.81 -12.76 -7.47
N LYS A 105 -8.70 -12.93 -6.15
CA LYS A 105 -9.23 -12.03 -5.13
C LYS A 105 -8.15 -11.24 -4.37
N ILE A 106 -6.88 -11.58 -4.56
CA ILE A 106 -5.75 -10.96 -3.86
C ILE A 106 -5.29 -9.74 -4.67
N VAL A 107 -5.25 -8.58 -4.04
CA VAL A 107 -4.63 -7.38 -4.59
C VAL A 107 -3.38 -7.06 -3.77
N MET A 108 -2.21 -7.05 -4.40
CA MET A 108 -0.94 -6.88 -3.70
C MET A 108 -0.65 -5.40 -3.40
N GLY A 109 -0.33 -5.07 -2.15
CA GLY A 109 0.06 -3.72 -1.76
C GLY A 109 1.46 -3.35 -2.26
N LEU A 110 1.62 -2.13 -2.76
CA LEU A 110 2.89 -1.51 -3.13
C LEU A 110 3.07 -0.25 -2.28
N ALA A 111 4.17 -0.19 -1.55
CA ALA A 111 4.51 0.95 -0.71
C ALA A 111 5.24 2.00 -1.55
N LEU A 112 4.66 3.20 -1.65
CA LEU A 112 5.28 4.36 -2.31
C LEU A 112 6.05 5.21 -1.28
N TYR A 113 6.64 4.54 -0.29
CA TYR A 113 7.37 5.12 0.83
C TYR A 113 8.41 4.11 1.33
N GLY A 114 9.24 4.55 2.26
CA GLY A 114 10.19 3.69 2.96
C GLY A 114 10.12 3.87 4.47
N ARG A 115 10.56 2.82 5.19
CA ARG A 115 10.80 2.88 6.64
C ARG A 115 12.25 3.22 6.89
N THR A 116 12.46 4.14 7.83
CA THR A 116 13.79 4.69 8.14
C THR A 116 14.29 4.28 9.51
N PHE A 117 15.60 4.17 9.63
CA PHE A 117 16.31 3.80 10.84
C PHE A 117 17.48 4.74 11.07
N ARG A 118 17.80 4.96 12.34
CA ARG A 118 19.09 5.54 12.75
C ARG A 118 20.02 4.40 13.16
N LEU A 119 21.11 4.23 12.43
CA LEU A 119 22.12 3.21 12.65
C LEU A 119 22.83 3.44 13.99
N ALA A 120 23.24 2.37 14.66
CA ALA A 120 24.11 2.44 15.82
C ALA A 120 25.55 2.88 15.44
N SER A 121 25.96 2.58 14.20
CA SER A 121 27.23 3.00 13.62
C SER A 121 27.04 3.29 12.14
N SER A 122 27.58 4.42 11.66
CA SER A 122 27.54 4.79 10.23
C SER A 122 28.34 3.84 9.33
N THR A 123 29.25 3.04 9.90
CA THR A 123 30.02 2.03 9.16
C THR A 123 29.27 0.72 8.96
N GLU A 124 28.16 0.51 9.67
CA GLU A 124 27.33 -0.70 9.58
C GLU A 124 25.99 -0.36 8.90
N ASN A 125 25.96 -0.38 7.58
CA ASN A 125 24.82 0.08 6.78
C ASN A 125 24.10 -1.05 6.00
N TYR A 126 24.42 -2.31 6.28
CA TYR A 126 23.78 -3.47 5.68
C TYR A 126 22.35 -3.71 6.20
N ILE A 127 21.56 -4.52 5.50
CA ILE A 127 20.24 -4.97 5.97
C ILE A 127 20.43 -5.86 7.20
N GLY A 128 19.76 -5.53 8.31
CA GLY A 128 19.90 -6.21 9.60
C GLY A 128 20.94 -5.56 10.52
N ALA A 129 21.55 -4.43 10.12
CA ALA A 129 22.49 -3.69 10.94
C ALA A 129 21.82 -3.13 12.20
N PRO A 130 22.54 -3.02 13.34
CA PRO A 130 21.97 -2.49 14.57
C PRO A 130 21.43 -1.06 14.40
N ALA A 131 20.21 -0.82 14.88
CA ALA A 131 19.55 0.48 14.85
C ALA A 131 19.23 0.96 16.28
N VAL A 132 19.43 2.24 16.54
CA VAL A 132 19.19 2.89 17.84
C VAL A 132 17.88 3.68 17.88
N GLY A 133 17.08 3.59 16.82
CA GLY A 133 15.79 4.27 16.73
C GLY A 133 15.35 4.55 15.30
N PRO A 134 14.29 5.35 15.14
CA PRO A 134 13.81 5.75 13.83
C PRO A 134 14.78 6.68 13.14
N GLY A 135 14.79 6.68 11.81
CA GLY A 135 15.43 7.74 11.05
C GLY A 135 14.73 9.08 11.25
N ASN A 136 15.43 10.16 10.93
CA ASN A 136 14.93 11.52 11.05
C ASN A 136 13.68 11.72 10.19
N ALA A 137 12.77 12.56 10.68
CA ALA A 137 11.56 12.91 9.96
C ALA A 137 11.87 13.58 8.62
N GLY A 138 11.04 13.29 7.62
CA GLY A 138 11.05 13.97 6.34
C GLY A 138 10.66 15.45 6.47
N LEU A 139 11.05 16.26 5.47
CA LEU A 139 10.69 17.69 5.43
C LEU A 139 9.17 17.86 5.26
N TYR A 140 8.54 16.97 4.50
CA TYR A 140 7.14 17.08 4.10
C TYR A 140 6.24 16.11 4.85
N THR A 141 6.68 14.86 4.99
CA THR A 141 5.92 13.83 5.72
C THR A 141 5.96 14.07 7.23
N ASN A 142 7.05 14.68 7.73
CA ASN A 142 7.23 15.07 9.13
C ASN A 142 6.95 13.94 10.14
N GLU A 143 7.26 12.69 9.76
CA GLU A 143 7.10 11.50 10.60
C GLU A 143 8.46 10.80 10.75
N GLN A 144 8.92 10.60 11.99
CA GLN A 144 10.13 9.82 12.23
C GLN A 144 9.91 8.36 11.85
N GLY A 145 10.93 7.73 11.25
CA GLY A 145 10.83 6.33 10.82
C GLY A 145 10.12 6.17 9.47
N PHE A 146 9.81 7.26 8.76
CA PHE A 146 9.04 7.23 7.52
C PHE A 146 9.55 8.30 6.55
N LEU A 147 9.62 7.96 5.26
CA LEU A 147 9.85 8.93 4.17
C LEU A 147 9.02 8.56 2.96
N ALA A 148 8.40 9.55 2.31
CA ALA A 148 7.75 9.36 1.02
C ALA A 148 8.77 9.05 -0.09
N TYR A 149 8.34 8.47 -1.21
CA TYR A 149 9.24 8.20 -2.34
C TYR A 149 9.94 9.47 -2.84
N TYR A 150 9.22 10.58 -2.98
CA TYR A 150 9.79 11.86 -3.41
C TYR A 150 10.86 12.40 -2.44
N GLU A 151 10.75 12.10 -1.15
CA GLU A 151 11.76 12.45 -0.14
C GLU A 151 13.01 11.57 -0.22
N ILE A 152 12.82 10.29 -0.56
CA ILE A 152 13.91 9.32 -0.70
C ILE A 152 14.67 9.57 -2.00
N CYS A 153 13.97 9.74 -3.12
CA CYS A 153 14.61 9.99 -4.41
C CYS A 153 15.42 11.29 -4.40
N THR A 154 14.92 12.34 -3.73
CA THR A 154 15.65 13.61 -3.55
C THR A 154 16.97 13.37 -2.80
N ARG A 155 16.92 12.58 -1.72
CA ARG A 155 18.11 12.23 -0.92
C ARG A 155 19.15 11.46 -1.74
N VAL A 156 18.70 10.47 -2.50
CA VAL A 156 19.57 9.64 -3.36
C VAL A 156 20.16 10.45 -4.51
N LYS A 157 19.35 11.21 -5.23
CA LYS A 157 19.77 11.88 -6.47
C LYS A 157 20.47 13.21 -6.25
N GLN A 158 20.13 13.93 -5.17
CA GLN A 158 20.54 15.31 -4.97
C GLN A 158 21.35 15.52 -3.69
N GLN A 159 21.26 14.63 -2.70
CA GLN A 159 21.90 14.82 -1.39
C GLN A 159 23.00 13.79 -1.08
N GLY A 160 23.39 13.00 -2.08
CA GLY A 160 24.54 12.09 -2.01
C GLY A 160 24.31 10.87 -1.11
N TRP A 161 23.08 10.37 -1.01
CA TRP A 161 22.84 9.08 -0.35
C TRP A 161 23.28 7.93 -1.26
N THR A 162 23.90 6.93 -0.66
CA THR A 162 24.28 5.69 -1.36
C THR A 162 23.05 4.81 -1.49
N LYS A 163 22.69 4.42 -2.72
CA LYS A 163 21.63 3.44 -3.01
C LYS A 163 22.24 2.06 -3.22
N ILE A 164 21.64 1.03 -2.62
CA ILE A 164 21.96 -0.37 -2.84
C ILE A 164 20.67 -1.13 -3.19
N PHE A 165 20.73 -1.94 -4.25
CA PHE A 165 19.68 -2.90 -4.58
C PHE A 165 20.04 -4.25 -4.00
N ASP A 166 19.13 -4.85 -3.23
CA ASP A 166 19.29 -6.20 -2.72
C ASP A 166 18.65 -7.20 -3.68
N GLU A 167 19.48 -8.05 -4.29
CA GLU A 167 19.07 -9.00 -5.32
C GLU A 167 18.19 -10.14 -4.80
N GLU A 168 18.26 -10.47 -3.52
CA GLU A 168 17.44 -11.54 -2.92
C GLU A 168 16.05 -11.00 -2.56
N HIS A 169 15.97 -9.90 -1.81
CA HIS A 169 14.71 -9.23 -1.46
C HIS A 169 14.03 -8.55 -2.67
N LYS A 170 14.75 -8.36 -3.78
CA LYS A 170 14.32 -7.57 -4.96
C LYS A 170 13.78 -6.20 -4.57
N SER A 171 14.49 -5.53 -3.66
CA SER A 171 14.09 -4.25 -3.06
C SER A 171 15.32 -3.37 -2.85
N ASN A 172 15.12 -2.08 -2.59
CA ASN A 172 16.23 -1.15 -2.38
C ASN A 172 16.38 -0.78 -0.91
N TYR A 173 17.60 -0.41 -0.54
CA TYR A 173 17.82 0.49 0.58
C TYR A 173 18.77 1.61 0.18
N ALA A 174 18.75 2.69 0.95
CA ALA A 174 19.70 3.79 0.81
C ALA A 174 20.15 4.28 2.18
N TYR A 175 21.36 4.84 2.25
CA TYR A 175 21.89 5.36 3.49
C TYR A 175 22.83 6.54 3.27
N LYS A 176 23.01 7.33 4.33
CA LYS A 176 24.03 8.36 4.45
C LYS A 176 24.28 8.63 5.93
N ASP A 177 25.55 8.65 6.33
CA ASP A 177 25.94 8.77 7.74
C ASP A 177 25.22 7.69 8.58
N GLU A 178 24.50 8.10 9.63
CA GLU A 178 23.73 7.19 10.48
C GLU A 178 22.28 7.00 10.00
N GLN A 179 21.89 7.54 8.84
CA GLN A 179 20.52 7.43 8.33
C GLN A 179 20.41 6.30 7.30
N TRP A 180 19.37 5.49 7.44
CA TRP A 180 19.10 4.34 6.57
C TRP A 180 17.61 4.29 6.20
N VAL A 181 17.28 3.91 4.97
CA VAL A 181 15.90 3.73 4.49
C VAL A 181 15.77 2.51 3.59
N GLY A 182 14.78 1.65 3.86
CA GLY A 182 14.39 0.55 2.97
C GLY A 182 13.14 0.95 2.18
N TYR A 183 13.16 0.81 0.86
CA TYR A 183 12.13 1.38 -0.02
C TYR A 183 12.04 0.69 -1.40
N ASP A 184 11.03 1.07 -2.17
CA ASP A 184 10.86 0.67 -3.56
C ASP A 184 11.22 1.79 -4.55
N ASP A 185 11.83 1.42 -5.68
CA ASP A 185 12.07 2.30 -6.82
C ASP A 185 11.50 1.69 -8.12
N LEU A 186 11.74 2.34 -9.26
CA LEU A 186 11.28 1.85 -10.57
C LEU A 186 11.72 0.41 -10.88
N TYR A 187 12.87 -0.03 -10.37
CA TYR A 187 13.42 -1.36 -10.61
C TYR A 187 12.75 -2.40 -9.73
N SER A 188 12.64 -2.18 -8.42
CA SER A 188 11.96 -3.13 -7.52
C SER A 188 10.45 -3.23 -7.82
N ILE A 189 9.81 -2.13 -8.21
CA ILE A 189 8.41 -2.14 -8.70
C ILE A 189 8.27 -3.07 -9.91
N SER A 190 9.26 -3.12 -10.82
CA SER A 190 9.18 -4.00 -11.99
C SER A 190 9.11 -5.48 -11.59
N TYR A 191 9.94 -5.92 -10.65
CA TYR A 191 9.90 -7.30 -10.12
C TYR A 191 8.59 -7.62 -9.42
N LYS A 192 8.07 -6.67 -8.63
CA LYS A 192 6.79 -6.85 -7.93
C LYS A 192 5.61 -6.98 -8.90
N ILE A 193 5.60 -6.23 -9.99
CA ILE A 193 4.55 -6.36 -11.01
C ILE A 193 4.65 -7.68 -11.77
N GLN A 194 5.86 -8.10 -12.12
CA GLN A 194 6.09 -9.40 -12.73
C GLN A 194 5.56 -10.52 -11.81
N TYR A 195 5.86 -10.45 -10.50
CA TYR A 195 5.33 -11.38 -9.51
C TYR A 195 3.80 -11.42 -9.46
N VAL A 196 3.14 -10.25 -9.44
CA VAL A 196 1.66 -10.12 -9.46
C VAL A 196 1.06 -10.82 -10.69
N GLN A 197 1.76 -10.77 -11.82
CA GLN A 197 1.34 -11.38 -13.08
C GLN A 197 1.54 -12.90 -13.04
N GLU A 198 2.73 -13.37 -12.65
CA GLU A 198 3.09 -14.79 -12.54
C GLU A 198 2.19 -15.54 -11.56
N MET A 199 1.88 -14.93 -10.41
CA MET A 199 1.00 -15.52 -9.39
C MET A 199 -0.49 -15.41 -9.74
N GLY A 200 -0.84 -14.78 -10.87
CA GLY A 200 -2.23 -14.62 -11.30
C GLY A 200 -3.07 -13.80 -10.32
N LEU A 201 -2.46 -12.84 -9.60
CA LEU A 201 -3.16 -12.04 -8.60
C LEU A 201 -4.18 -11.10 -9.24
N ALA A 202 -5.17 -10.64 -8.48
CA ALA A 202 -6.23 -9.77 -8.99
C ALA A 202 -5.74 -8.37 -9.39
N GLY A 203 -4.61 -7.91 -8.86
CA GLY A 203 -3.98 -6.64 -9.23
C GLY A 203 -3.11 -6.07 -8.11
N ILE A 204 -3.02 -4.73 -8.06
CA ILE A 204 -2.18 -3.99 -7.11
C ILE A 204 -2.94 -2.88 -6.38
N MET A 205 -2.42 -2.47 -5.22
CA MET A 205 -2.88 -1.31 -4.47
C MET A 205 -1.69 -0.44 -4.06
N PHE A 206 -1.76 0.85 -4.34
CA PHE A 206 -0.73 1.81 -3.96
C PHE A 206 -1.05 2.42 -2.59
N TRP A 207 -0.15 2.24 -1.63
CA TRP A 207 -0.11 3.04 -0.41
C TRP A 207 1.08 3.99 -0.47
N ALA A 208 0.90 5.27 -0.73
CA ALA A 208 -0.35 5.92 -1.15
C ALA A 208 -0.02 6.85 -2.32
N ALA A 209 -1.03 7.24 -3.09
CA ALA A 209 -0.81 8.01 -4.32
C ALA A 209 -0.07 9.34 -4.06
N ASP A 210 -0.33 9.96 -2.91
CA ASP A 210 0.31 11.20 -2.44
C ASP A 210 1.78 11.05 -2.02
N LEU A 211 2.31 9.82 -1.97
CA LEU A 211 3.69 9.52 -1.55
C LEU A 211 4.61 9.27 -2.75
N ASP A 212 4.06 9.08 -3.95
CA ASP A 212 4.83 9.11 -5.20
C ASP A 212 5.24 10.55 -5.55
N ASP A 213 6.15 10.73 -6.51
CA ASP A 213 6.47 12.07 -7.05
C ASP A 213 5.35 12.57 -7.98
N PHE A 214 4.19 12.86 -7.40
CA PHE A 214 2.96 13.21 -8.12
C PHE A 214 3.07 14.51 -8.92
N THR A 215 3.93 15.44 -8.49
CA THR A 215 4.25 16.68 -9.21
C THR A 215 5.27 16.47 -10.33
N GLY A 216 6.11 15.44 -10.20
CA GLY A 216 7.26 15.17 -11.07
C GLY A 216 8.44 16.12 -10.86
N SER A 217 8.43 16.91 -9.78
CA SER A 217 9.44 17.94 -9.49
C SER A 217 10.61 17.43 -8.66
N SER A 218 10.51 16.25 -8.04
CA SER A 218 11.48 15.78 -7.04
C SER A 218 12.52 14.84 -7.62
N CYS A 219 12.08 13.86 -8.41
CA CYS A 219 12.89 12.72 -8.82
C CYS A 219 13.49 12.87 -10.22
N ASN A 220 13.04 13.84 -11.03
CA ASN A 220 13.36 13.93 -12.47
C ASN A 220 13.00 12.63 -13.23
N GLU A 221 11.86 12.02 -12.88
CA GLU A 221 11.33 10.79 -13.50
C GLU A 221 9.93 10.98 -14.10
N GLY A 222 9.47 12.23 -14.17
CA GLY A 222 8.10 12.58 -14.56
C GLY A 222 7.12 12.45 -13.40
N LYS A 223 5.85 12.79 -13.66
CA LYS A 223 4.77 12.67 -12.68
C LYS A 223 4.46 11.21 -12.37
N TYR A 224 4.22 10.89 -11.11
CA TYR A 224 3.82 9.57 -10.65
C TYR A 224 4.72 8.44 -11.17
N PRO A 225 6.05 8.53 -11.00
CA PRO A 225 6.98 7.62 -11.66
C PRO A 225 6.75 6.16 -11.28
N LEU A 226 6.53 5.86 -9.99
CA LEU A 226 6.31 4.48 -9.55
C LEU A 226 4.95 3.95 -10.00
N MET A 227 3.89 4.76 -9.87
CA MET A 227 2.55 4.35 -10.30
C MET A 227 2.49 4.16 -11.82
N ASN A 228 3.04 5.07 -12.62
CA ASN A 228 3.10 4.95 -14.07
C ASN A 228 3.86 3.69 -14.49
N LYS A 229 5.03 3.44 -13.88
CA LYS A 229 5.81 2.23 -14.16
C LYS A 229 4.99 0.97 -13.94
N ALA A 230 4.33 0.88 -12.79
CA ALA A 230 3.51 -0.27 -12.44
C ALA A 230 2.30 -0.46 -13.38
N VAL A 231 1.57 0.62 -13.64
CA VAL A 231 0.38 0.62 -14.52
C VAL A 231 0.74 0.25 -15.96
N ASN A 232 1.85 0.77 -16.48
CA ASN A 232 2.31 0.48 -17.84
C ASN A 232 2.74 -0.98 -18.01
N LEU A 233 3.42 -1.56 -17.01
CA LEU A 233 3.77 -2.99 -17.01
C LEU A 233 2.52 -3.88 -16.98
N ILE A 234 1.51 -3.53 -16.17
CA ILE A 234 0.23 -4.25 -16.15
C ILE A 234 -0.49 -4.17 -17.51
N ARG A 235 -0.50 -2.99 -18.15
CA ARG A 235 -1.21 -2.76 -19.42
C ARG A 235 -0.51 -3.39 -20.63
N SER A 236 0.81 -3.30 -20.72
CA SER A 236 1.59 -3.80 -21.87
C SER A 236 1.45 -5.31 -22.06
N GLN A 237 1.42 -6.08 -20.97
CA GLN A 237 1.27 -7.54 -21.07
C GLN A 237 -0.17 -7.99 -21.41
N ILE A 238 -1.18 -7.17 -21.09
CA ILE A 238 -2.55 -7.40 -21.57
C ILE A 238 -2.56 -7.32 -23.11
N GLN A 239 -1.84 -6.37 -23.70
CA GLN A 239 -1.78 -6.22 -25.16
C GLN A 239 -1.01 -7.36 -25.85
N SER A 240 0.07 -7.87 -25.24
CA SER A 240 0.80 -9.03 -25.77
C SER A 240 -0.02 -10.33 -25.71
N THR A 241 -0.87 -10.50 -24.69
CA THR A 241 -1.71 -11.70 -24.50
C THR A 241 -2.94 -11.70 -25.42
N ILE A 242 -3.53 -10.54 -25.71
CA ILE A 242 -4.69 -10.40 -26.63
C ILE A 242 -4.33 -10.77 -28.08
N SER A 243 -3.05 -10.62 -28.46
CA SER A 243 -2.58 -11.02 -29.80
C SER A 243 -2.41 -12.54 -29.97
N SER A 244 -2.44 -13.34 -28.88
CA SER A 244 -2.13 -14.78 -28.94
C SER A 244 -3.31 -15.73 -28.73
N THR A 245 -4.51 -15.29 -28.31
CA THR A 245 -5.63 -16.22 -28.04
C THR A 245 -7.02 -15.57 -28.15
N LYS A 246 -7.95 -16.22 -28.87
CA LYS A 246 -9.38 -15.86 -28.90
C LYS A 246 -10.02 -16.10 -27.52
N SER A 247 -10.47 -15.01 -26.89
CA SER A 247 -11.61 -14.93 -25.95
C SER A 247 -11.63 -15.94 -24.79
N SER A 248 -10.89 -15.63 -23.73
CA SER A 248 -11.45 -15.73 -22.38
C SER A 248 -11.70 -14.30 -21.86
N LEU A 249 -12.79 -14.10 -21.10
CA LEU A 249 -13.04 -12.85 -20.38
C LEU A 249 -11.92 -12.66 -19.34
N GLN A 250 -10.79 -12.11 -19.77
CA GLN A 250 -9.69 -11.82 -18.88
C GLN A 250 -10.15 -10.69 -17.95
N GLU A 251 -10.36 -11.01 -16.67
CA GLU A 251 -10.73 -9.99 -15.69
C GLU A 251 -9.68 -8.88 -15.67
N LYS A 252 -10.11 -7.64 -15.93
CA LYS A 252 -9.23 -6.47 -15.87
C LYS A 252 -8.60 -6.41 -14.47
N LYS A 253 -7.27 -6.29 -14.41
CA LYS A 253 -6.54 -6.15 -13.15
C LYS A 253 -7.06 -4.94 -12.36
N ARG A 254 -7.21 -5.12 -11.05
CA ARG A 254 -7.61 -4.05 -10.12
C ARG A 254 -6.37 -3.22 -9.78
N ILE A 255 -6.40 -1.92 -10.10
CA ILE A 255 -5.36 -0.97 -9.72
C ILE A 255 -6.01 -0.01 -8.75
N VAL A 256 -5.61 -0.09 -7.49
CA VAL A 256 -6.31 0.59 -6.40
C VAL A 256 -5.40 1.68 -5.86
N CYS A 257 -5.89 2.92 -5.89
CA CYS A 257 -5.14 4.06 -5.40
C CYS A 257 -5.68 4.47 -4.03
N TYR A 258 -4.83 4.41 -3.01
CA TYR A 258 -5.17 4.95 -1.71
C TYR A 258 -4.93 6.46 -1.69
N TYR A 259 -5.96 7.22 -1.33
CA TYR A 259 -5.89 8.66 -1.11
C TYR A 259 -5.85 8.94 0.39
N THR A 260 -4.76 9.53 0.89
CA THR A 260 -4.67 9.92 2.30
C THR A 260 -5.23 11.32 2.50
N ASN A 261 -6.28 11.47 3.31
CA ASN A 261 -6.93 12.78 3.45
C ASN A 261 -6.06 13.83 4.16
N TRP A 262 -5.19 13.42 5.08
CA TRP A 262 -4.29 14.34 5.79
C TRP A 262 -3.16 14.91 4.92
N SER A 263 -2.92 14.36 3.72
CA SER A 263 -1.88 14.86 2.82
C SER A 263 -2.11 16.32 2.36
N GLN A 264 -3.35 16.82 2.43
CA GLN A 264 -3.68 18.23 2.18
C GLN A 264 -3.01 19.21 3.16
N TYR A 265 -2.61 18.73 4.34
CA TYR A 265 -2.01 19.55 5.39
C TYR A 265 -0.48 19.56 5.35
N ARG A 266 0.14 18.83 4.41
CA ARG A 266 1.60 18.87 4.23
C ARG A 266 2.07 20.26 3.76
N PRO A 267 3.34 20.60 3.97
CA PRO A 267 3.85 21.89 3.51
C PRO A 267 4.05 21.92 1.98
N ASP A 268 3.90 23.12 1.42
CA ASP A 268 4.30 23.50 0.06
C ASP A 268 3.87 22.51 -1.05
N GLN A 269 4.84 22.05 -1.85
CA GLN A 269 4.62 21.18 -3.01
C GLN A 269 4.18 19.76 -2.66
N ALA A 270 4.18 19.39 -1.37
CA ALA A 270 3.73 18.07 -0.91
C ALA A 270 2.26 18.05 -0.50
N LYS A 271 1.56 19.20 -0.58
CA LYS A 271 0.10 19.23 -0.48
C LYS A 271 -0.51 18.41 -1.59
N PHE A 272 -1.45 17.56 -1.23
CA PHE A 272 -2.13 16.69 -2.16
C PHE A 272 -3.63 16.85 -2.01
N TYR A 273 -4.27 17.24 -3.11
CA TYR A 273 -5.71 17.44 -3.23
C TYR A 273 -6.30 16.40 -4.18
N PRO A 274 -7.63 16.18 -4.19
CA PRO A 274 -8.25 15.24 -5.11
C PRO A 274 -7.88 15.49 -6.57
N GLU A 275 -7.73 16.75 -6.98
CA GLU A 275 -7.36 17.17 -8.34
C GLU A 275 -5.96 16.72 -8.76
N ASP A 276 -5.06 16.48 -7.82
CA ASP A 276 -3.71 16.02 -8.11
C ASP A 276 -3.71 14.54 -8.53
N LEU A 277 -4.69 13.76 -8.04
CA LEU A 277 -4.81 12.33 -8.35
C LEU A 277 -5.18 12.08 -9.82
N ASP A 278 -4.25 11.51 -10.57
CA ASP A 278 -4.52 11.04 -11.93
C ASP A 278 -5.42 9.79 -11.92
N GLY A 279 -6.73 10.00 -12.07
CA GLY A 279 -7.74 8.94 -12.14
C GLY A 279 -7.54 7.95 -13.31
N SER A 280 -6.72 8.27 -14.31
CA SER A 280 -6.37 7.35 -15.38
C SER A 280 -5.46 6.21 -14.90
N LEU A 281 -4.70 6.41 -13.80
CA LEU A 281 -3.82 5.41 -13.21
C LEU A 281 -4.56 4.38 -12.35
N CYS A 282 -5.80 4.68 -11.96
CA CYS A 282 -6.55 3.89 -10.97
C CYS A 282 -7.77 3.24 -11.64
N THR A 283 -8.11 2.00 -11.27
CA THR A 283 -9.43 1.42 -11.55
C THR A 283 -10.39 1.61 -10.39
N HIS A 284 -9.85 1.73 -9.17
CA HIS A 284 -10.60 2.01 -7.94
C HIS A 284 -9.82 3.04 -7.12
N ILE A 285 -10.53 3.92 -6.42
CA ILE A 285 -9.95 4.86 -5.46
C ILE A 285 -10.50 4.50 -4.09
N ILE A 286 -9.59 4.36 -3.13
CA ILE A 286 -9.95 4.28 -1.71
C ILE A 286 -9.80 5.70 -1.16
N TYR A 287 -10.92 6.27 -0.75
CA TYR A 287 -10.99 7.59 -0.14
C TYR A 287 -11.68 7.49 1.22
N ALA A 288 -11.02 8.05 2.22
CA ALA A 288 -11.46 8.19 3.60
C ALA A 288 -11.62 6.91 4.44
N PHE A 289 -11.50 7.16 5.74
CA PHE A 289 -11.89 6.29 6.84
C PHE A 289 -13.32 6.72 7.20
N ALA A 290 -14.27 5.79 7.23
CA ALA A 290 -15.55 6.05 7.89
C ALA A 290 -15.43 5.57 9.33
N VAL A 291 -15.67 6.45 10.30
CA VAL A 291 -15.62 6.09 11.72
C VAL A 291 -17.02 5.79 12.20
N LEU A 292 -17.17 4.69 12.95
CA LEU A 292 -18.40 4.36 13.63
C LEU A 292 -18.44 5.06 14.99
N ASN A 293 -19.22 6.14 15.10
CA ASN A 293 -19.45 6.86 16.35
C ASN A 293 -20.92 6.71 16.76
N ASN A 294 -21.18 6.15 17.94
CA ASN A 294 -22.54 5.87 18.45
C ASN A 294 -23.44 5.17 17.43
N SER A 295 -22.92 4.10 16.79
CA SER A 295 -23.63 3.32 15.76
C SER A 295 -24.00 4.09 14.48
N LYS A 296 -23.42 5.29 14.27
CA LYS A 296 -23.54 6.05 13.02
C LYS A 296 -22.18 6.10 12.32
N LEU A 297 -22.20 5.94 11.00
CA LEU A 297 -21.05 6.25 10.16
C LEU A 297 -20.87 7.77 10.16
N THR A 298 -19.67 8.22 10.49
CA THR A 298 -19.26 9.62 10.52
C THR A 298 -17.98 9.80 9.71
N PRO A 299 -17.80 10.94 9.03
CA PRO A 299 -16.55 11.24 8.34
C PRO A 299 -15.38 11.33 9.33
N PHE A 300 -14.19 10.97 8.88
CA PHE A 300 -12.99 11.09 9.70
C PHE A 300 -12.50 12.54 9.82
N GLN A 301 -12.66 13.36 8.77
CA GLN A 301 -12.35 14.79 8.80
C GLN A 301 -13.61 15.63 8.63
N SER A 302 -13.62 16.81 9.27
CA SER A 302 -14.76 17.73 9.21
C SER A 302 -15.02 18.32 7.81
N ASN A 303 -14.02 18.28 6.91
CA ASN A 303 -14.13 18.76 5.53
C ASN A 303 -14.38 17.65 4.49
N ASP A 304 -14.66 16.43 4.93
CA ASP A 304 -15.05 15.34 4.03
C ASP A 304 -16.45 15.56 3.44
N GLU A 305 -17.38 16.08 4.24
CA GLU A 305 -18.77 16.34 3.87
C GLU A 305 -18.98 17.73 3.27
N ASP A 306 -20.01 17.85 2.42
CA ASP A 306 -20.50 19.13 1.94
C ASP A 306 -20.99 19.98 3.11
N THR A 307 -20.66 21.27 3.09
CA THR A 307 -21.30 22.28 3.92
C THR A 307 -22.34 23.04 3.09
N GLN A 308 -23.10 23.94 3.73
CA GLN A 308 -24.01 24.82 2.99
C GLN A 308 -23.27 25.75 2.01
N SER A 309 -21.99 26.04 2.23
CA SER A 309 -21.20 27.02 1.48
C SER A 309 -20.06 26.40 0.64
N SER A 310 -19.70 25.14 0.85
CA SER A 310 -18.60 24.48 0.15
C SER A 310 -18.84 23.00 -0.08
N LYS A 311 -18.23 22.47 -1.14
CA LYS A 311 -18.19 21.03 -1.41
C LYS A 311 -17.09 20.36 -0.60
N GLY A 312 -17.42 19.22 0.02
CA GLY A 312 -16.47 18.40 0.75
C GLY A 312 -15.67 17.50 -0.18
N PHE A 313 -14.61 16.89 0.33
CA PHE A 313 -13.73 16.06 -0.52
C PHE A 313 -14.42 14.80 -1.05
N PHE A 314 -15.46 14.27 -0.38
CA PHE A 314 -16.26 13.17 -0.94
C PHE A 314 -16.86 13.54 -2.30
N TYR A 315 -17.31 14.79 -2.48
CA TYR A 315 -17.87 15.26 -3.74
C TYR A 315 -16.82 15.26 -4.86
N PHE A 316 -15.62 15.80 -4.60
CA PHE A 316 -14.57 15.88 -5.61
C PHE A 316 -14.06 14.50 -6.03
N ILE A 317 -13.90 13.58 -5.09
CA ILE A 317 -13.54 12.19 -5.39
C ILE A 317 -14.63 11.48 -6.18
N PHE A 318 -15.90 11.72 -5.86
CA PHE A 318 -17.02 11.18 -6.62
C PHE A 318 -17.04 11.71 -8.06
N ILE A 319 -16.78 13.00 -8.25
CA ILE A 319 -16.63 13.62 -9.59
C ILE A 319 -15.47 12.99 -10.36
N LEU A 320 -14.31 12.78 -9.72
CA LEU A 320 -13.15 12.12 -10.34
C LEU A 320 -13.47 10.70 -10.81
N LEU A 321 -14.20 9.95 -9.99
CA LEU A 321 -14.65 8.60 -10.32
C LEU A 321 -15.63 8.58 -11.50
N ILE A 322 -16.61 9.50 -11.53
CA ILE A 322 -17.55 9.62 -12.66
C ILE A 322 -16.81 10.00 -13.93
N ARG A 323 -15.98 11.05 -13.89
CA ARG A 323 -15.24 11.55 -15.07
C ARG A 323 -14.31 10.49 -15.65
N SER A 324 -13.81 9.61 -14.81
CA SER A 324 -12.87 8.57 -15.20
C SER A 324 -13.54 7.23 -15.52
N ASP A 325 -14.86 7.08 -15.41
CA ASP A 325 -15.58 5.79 -15.48
C ASP A 325 -14.96 4.73 -14.55
N ARG A 326 -14.89 5.06 -13.24
CA ARG A 326 -14.24 4.25 -12.20
C ARG A 326 -15.20 3.89 -11.08
N ARG A 327 -14.88 2.81 -10.36
CA ARG A 327 -15.71 2.29 -9.27
C ARG A 327 -15.23 2.83 -7.92
N LEU A 328 -16.18 3.32 -7.11
CA LEU A 328 -15.95 3.61 -5.69
C LEU A 328 -15.92 2.29 -4.91
N SER A 329 -14.87 2.10 -4.09
CA SER A 329 -14.81 1.01 -3.11
C SER A 329 -14.83 1.61 -1.71
N LEU A 330 -15.80 1.21 -0.90
CA LEU A 330 -15.81 1.54 0.53
C LEU A 330 -14.78 0.66 1.24
N PHE A 331 -13.99 1.31 2.10
CA PHE A 331 -12.83 0.72 2.76
C PHE A 331 -13.01 0.73 4.27
N SER A 332 -12.52 -0.33 4.92
CA SER A 332 -12.39 -0.41 6.37
C SER A 332 -10.98 -0.92 6.68
N SER A 333 -10.05 -0.03 7.04
CA SER A 333 -8.74 -0.42 7.59
C SER A 333 -8.76 -0.67 9.09
N ASP A 334 -9.78 -0.17 9.79
CA ASP A 334 -9.72 -0.04 11.24
C ASP A 334 -11.07 -0.39 11.87
N PHE A 335 -11.13 -1.62 12.37
CA PHE A 335 -11.85 -1.92 13.60
C PHE A 335 -10.82 -2.37 14.64
#